data_AF-A0A2W6ASH2-F1
#
_entry.id   AF-A0A2W6ASH2-F1
#
_cell.length_a   1.000
_cell.length_b   1.000
_cell.length_c   1.000
_cell.angle_alpha   90.00
_cell.angle_beta   90.00
_cell.angle_gamma   90.00
#
_symmetry.space_group_name_H-M   'P 1'
#
loop_
_entity.id
_entity.type
_entity.pdbx_description
1 polymer ?
#
loop_
_entity_poly.entity_id
_entity_poly.type
_entity_poly.pdbx_seq_one_letter_code
_entity_poly.pdbx_strand_id
1 'polypeptide(L)'
;MRYRIPDALRGSIRGRRVAIVNDVINAGSAVRGTFADLLACGAVPIALSALVVLGESAMTFAEGKDIPLLRVAHVENRVWTPRECPLCSAHIPLNRGGHAR
;
A
#
# COMPACT_ATOMS: atom_id res chain seq x y z
N MET A 1 5.52 11.10 1.22
CA MET A 1 6.38 9.98 1.66
C MET A 1 6.80 9.19 0.43
N ARG A 2 8.09 8.85 0.27
CA ARG A 2 8.58 8.04 -0.86
C ARG A 2 9.02 6.68 -0.33
N TYR A 3 8.49 5.61 -0.90
CA TYR A 3 8.89 4.23 -0.60
C TYR A 3 10.05 3.89 -1.52
N ARG A 4 11.23 3.63 -0.94
CA ARG A 4 12.45 3.39 -1.71
C ARG A 4 13.13 2.11 -1.27
N ILE A 5 13.55 1.31 -2.25
CA ILE A 5 14.52 0.25 -2.06
C ILE A 5 15.84 0.90 -1.62
N PRO A 6 16.51 0.40 -0.58
CA PRO A 6 17.83 0.88 -0.20
C PRO A 6 18.85 0.78 -1.34
N ASP A 7 19.71 1.79 -1.49
CA ASP A 7 20.63 1.87 -2.63
C ASP A 7 21.58 0.68 -2.71
N ALA A 8 22.03 0.17 -1.56
CA ALA A 8 22.85 -1.04 -1.48
C ALA A 8 22.19 -2.30 -2.06
N LEU A 9 20.84 -2.34 -2.14
CA LEU A 9 20.09 -3.48 -2.66
C LEU A 9 19.70 -3.33 -4.13
N ARG A 10 19.81 -2.13 -4.72
CA ARG A 10 19.32 -1.88 -6.09
C ARG A 10 19.98 -2.78 -7.13
N GLY A 11 21.28 -3.01 -7.00
CA GLY A 11 22.03 -3.89 -7.91
C GLY A 11 21.55 -5.35 -7.82
N SER A 12 21.28 -5.85 -6.63
CA SER A 12 20.94 -7.26 -6.40
C SER A 12 19.51 -7.61 -6.80
N ILE A 13 18.59 -6.65 -6.82
CA ILE A 13 17.19 -6.85 -7.19
C ILE A 13 16.90 -6.73 -8.69
N ARG A 14 17.85 -6.25 -9.49
CA ARG A 14 17.68 -6.11 -10.94
C ARG A 14 17.37 -7.47 -11.57
N GLY A 15 16.31 -7.52 -12.39
CA GLY A 15 15.82 -8.73 -13.04
C GLY A 15 15.16 -9.75 -12.10
N ARG A 16 15.13 -9.50 -10.78
CA ARG A 16 14.53 -10.42 -9.82
C ARG A 16 13.00 -10.32 -9.85
N ARG A 17 12.36 -11.48 -9.69
CA ARG A 17 10.92 -11.59 -9.42
C ARG A 17 10.69 -11.25 -7.94
N VAL A 18 9.86 -10.24 -7.66
CA VAL A 18 9.66 -9.73 -6.30
C VAL A 18 8.17 -9.76 -5.94
N ALA A 19 7.83 -10.38 -4.81
CA ALA A 19 6.52 -10.23 -4.20
C ALA A 19 6.57 -9.10 -3.16
N ILE A 20 5.58 -8.22 -3.17
CA ILE A 20 5.48 -7.11 -2.21
C ILE A 20 4.50 -7.53 -1.12
N VAL A 21 5.00 -7.65 0.12
CA VAL A 21 4.20 -8.05 1.28
C VAL A 21 4.02 -6.84 2.20
N ASN A 22 2.80 -6.63 2.69
CA ASN A 22 2.50 -5.68 3.75
C ASN A 22 1.69 -6.37 4.87
N ASP A 23 1.61 -5.79 6.05
CA ASP A 23 0.73 -6.28 7.11
C ASP A 23 -0.75 -5.99 6.77
N VAL A 24 -1.08 -4.72 6.54
CA VAL A 24 -2.41 -4.24 6.16
C VAL A 24 -2.30 -3.27 4.99
N ILE A 25 -3.10 -3.46 3.95
CA ILE A 25 -3.18 -2.50 2.84
C ILE A 25 -4.46 -1.70 2.95
N ASN A 26 -4.33 -0.41 3.30
CA ASN A 26 -5.44 0.55 3.28
C ASN A 26 -5.50 1.32 1.96
N ALA A 27 -5.11 2.61 1.95
CA ALA A 27 -5.07 3.42 0.74
C ALA A 27 -4.06 2.95 -0.32
N GLY A 28 -3.23 1.94 -0.02
CA GLY A 28 -2.28 1.33 -0.95
C GLY A 28 -1.05 2.16 -1.31
N SER A 29 -0.80 3.29 -0.63
CA SER A 29 0.35 4.17 -0.94
C SER A 29 1.70 3.45 -0.85
N ALA A 30 1.88 2.60 0.18
CA ALA A 30 3.09 1.82 0.38
C ALA A 30 3.35 0.85 -0.77
N VAL A 31 2.40 -0.01 -1.08
CA VAL A 31 2.55 -1.01 -2.13
C VAL A 31 2.73 -0.38 -3.51
N ARG A 32 2.01 0.71 -3.83
CA ARG A 32 2.16 1.42 -5.11
C ARG A 32 3.52 2.11 -5.23
N GLY A 33 3.98 2.75 -4.16
CA GLY A 33 5.29 3.39 -4.14
C GLY A 33 6.42 2.38 -4.30
N THR A 34 6.37 1.28 -3.54
CA THR A 34 7.35 0.19 -3.64
C THR A 34 7.33 -0.48 -5.02
N PHE A 35 6.15 -0.71 -5.59
CA PHE A 35 6.01 -1.26 -6.94
C PHE A 35 6.70 -0.38 -7.99
N ALA A 36 6.44 0.94 -7.95
CA ALA A 36 7.06 1.89 -8.86
C ALA A 36 8.60 1.92 -8.71
N ASP A 37 9.09 1.88 -7.46
CA ASP A 37 10.53 1.91 -7.21
C ASP A 37 11.25 0.60 -7.60
N LEU A 38 10.58 -0.55 -7.46
CA LEU A 38 11.06 -1.84 -7.95
C LEU A 38 11.20 -1.83 -9.48
N LEU A 39 10.21 -1.31 -10.20
CA LEU A 39 10.30 -1.13 -11.66
C LEU A 39 11.48 -0.22 -12.04
N ALA A 40 11.69 0.88 -11.32
CA ALA A 40 12.82 1.78 -11.55
C ALA A 40 14.19 1.11 -11.30
N CYS A 41 14.24 0.08 -10.44
CA CYS A 41 15.44 -0.73 -10.24
C CYS A 41 15.64 -1.81 -11.32
N GLY A 42 14.69 -1.97 -12.24
CA GLY A 42 14.66 -3.05 -13.22
C GLY A 42 14.30 -4.41 -12.62
N ALA A 43 13.64 -4.44 -11.45
CA ALA A 43 13.06 -5.65 -10.91
C ALA A 43 11.71 -5.96 -11.59
N VAL A 44 11.17 -7.16 -11.35
CA VAL A 44 9.90 -7.63 -11.87
C VAL A 44 8.96 -7.92 -10.70
N PRO A 45 8.10 -6.97 -10.29
CA PRO A 45 7.07 -7.26 -9.29
C PRO A 45 6.08 -8.31 -9.84
N ILE A 46 5.78 -9.34 -9.07
CA ILE A 46 4.94 -10.47 -9.54
C ILE A 46 3.70 -10.73 -8.71
N ALA A 47 3.58 -10.12 -7.53
CA ALA A 47 2.45 -10.32 -6.63
C ALA A 47 2.41 -9.23 -5.55
N LEU A 48 1.21 -8.99 -5.03
CA LEU A 48 1.00 -8.29 -3.77
C LEU A 48 0.47 -9.27 -2.72
N SER A 49 0.80 -9.07 -1.45
CA SER A 49 0.11 -9.77 -0.38
C SER A 49 -0.03 -8.95 0.90
N ALA A 50 -1.08 -9.26 1.66
CA ALA A 50 -1.29 -8.72 3.00
C ALA A 50 -2.08 -9.67 3.90
N LEU A 51 -2.01 -9.46 5.21
CA LEU A 51 -2.94 -10.12 6.12
C LEU A 51 -4.35 -9.56 5.90
N VAL A 52 -4.48 -8.23 5.87
CA VAL A 52 -5.77 -7.56 5.68
C VAL A 52 -5.70 -6.55 4.55
N VAL A 53 -6.71 -6.54 3.69
CA VAL A 53 -6.95 -5.47 2.71
C VAL A 53 -8.17 -4.67 3.16
N LEU A 54 -8.03 -3.35 3.23
CA LEU A 54 -9.11 -2.44 3.60
C LEU A 54 -9.61 -1.70 2.34
N GLY A 55 -10.87 -1.94 1.98
CA GLY A 55 -11.49 -1.41 0.77
C GLY A 55 -10.89 -1.99 -0.53
N GLU A 56 -11.11 -1.28 -1.64
CA GLU A 56 -10.86 -1.84 -2.99
C GLU A 56 -9.49 -1.46 -3.58
N SER A 57 -8.80 -0.48 -2.99
CA SER A 57 -7.68 0.20 -3.67
C SER A 57 -6.52 -0.72 -4.06
N ALA A 58 -6.27 -1.77 -3.27
CA ALA A 58 -5.23 -2.75 -3.54
C ALA A 58 -5.63 -3.72 -4.67
N MET A 59 -6.90 -4.12 -4.72
CA MET A 59 -7.43 -5.05 -5.72
C MET A 59 -7.44 -4.39 -7.10
N THR A 60 -8.01 -3.19 -7.22
CA THR A 60 -8.00 -2.42 -8.47
C THR A 60 -6.57 -2.17 -8.97
N PHE A 61 -5.63 -1.91 -8.06
CA PHE A 61 -4.24 -1.73 -8.44
C PHE A 61 -3.59 -3.03 -8.94
N ALA A 62 -3.83 -4.16 -8.26
CA ALA A 62 -3.30 -5.46 -8.67
C ALA A 62 -3.86 -5.91 -10.03
N GLU A 63 -5.18 -5.76 -10.24
CA GLU A 63 -5.85 -6.01 -11.53
C GLU A 63 -5.28 -5.14 -12.64
N GLY A 64 -5.14 -3.83 -12.41
CA GLY A 64 -4.56 -2.90 -13.37
C GLY A 64 -3.07 -3.13 -13.66
N LYS A 65 -2.40 -4.01 -12.90
CA LYS A 65 -1.02 -4.46 -13.14
C LYS A 65 -0.93 -5.91 -13.60
N ASP A 66 -2.05 -6.60 -13.74
CA ASP A 66 -2.12 -8.02 -14.09
C ASP A 66 -1.25 -8.89 -13.18
N ILE A 67 -1.34 -8.66 -11.86
CA ILE A 67 -0.65 -9.47 -10.85
C ILE A 67 -1.61 -9.94 -9.75
N PRO A 68 -1.39 -11.13 -9.17
CA PRO A 68 -2.21 -11.61 -8.07
C PRO A 68 -2.06 -10.77 -6.80
N LEU A 69 -3.17 -10.63 -6.07
CA LEU A 69 -3.22 -10.13 -4.69
C LEU A 69 -3.68 -11.23 -3.74
N LEU A 70 -2.78 -11.69 -2.88
CA LEU A 70 -3.08 -12.67 -1.83
C LEU A 70 -3.46 -11.95 -0.54
N ARG A 71 -4.55 -12.38 0.09
CA ARG A 71 -5.03 -11.79 1.35
C ARG A 71 -5.64 -12.83 2.27
N VAL A 72 -5.50 -12.65 3.57
CA VAL A 72 -6.20 -13.49 4.57
C VAL A 72 -7.62 -12.97 4.78
N ALA A 73 -7.77 -11.64 4.89
CA ALA A 73 -9.07 -11.00 5.03
C ALA A 73 -9.20 -9.76 4.14
N HIS A 74 -10.45 -9.42 3.83
CA HIS A 74 -10.85 -8.17 3.20
C HIS A 74 -11.97 -7.57 4.02
N VAL A 75 -11.82 -6.29 4.34
CA VAL A 75 -12.79 -5.53 5.13
C VAL A 75 -13.13 -4.27 4.36
N GLU A 76 -14.42 -3.96 4.27
CA GLU A 76 -14.85 -2.71 3.64
C GLU A 76 -14.23 -1.51 4.35
N ASN A 77 -13.72 -0.57 3.57
CA ASN A 77 -13.21 0.69 4.10
C ASN A 77 -13.37 1.79 3.07
N ARG A 78 -13.63 3.01 3.55
CA ARG A 78 -13.67 4.21 2.72
C ARG A 78 -12.48 5.10 3.08
N VAL A 79 -11.76 5.53 2.05
CA VAL A 79 -10.73 6.56 2.16
C VAL A 79 -11.35 7.85 1.65
N TRP A 80 -11.31 8.90 2.47
CA TRP A 80 -11.84 10.20 2.13
C TRP A 80 -10.72 11.17 1.78
N THR A 81 -10.98 12.07 0.82
CA THR A 81 -10.22 13.32 0.79
C THR A 81 -10.58 14.17 2.02
N PRO A 82 -9.74 15.14 2.42
CA PRO A 82 -10.07 16.03 3.53
C PRO A 82 -11.42 16.74 3.36
N ARG A 83 -11.81 17.05 2.11
CA ARG A 83 -13.09 17.71 1.77
C ARG A 83 -14.31 16.79 1.93
N GLU A 84 -14.13 15.48 1.76
CA GLU A 84 -15.21 14.49 1.78
C GLU A 84 -15.32 13.77 3.13
N CYS A 85 -14.37 13.99 4.04
CA CYS A 85 -14.36 13.34 5.34
C CYS A 85 -15.45 13.96 6.25
N PRO A 86 -16.43 13.18 6.73
CA PRO A 86 -17.53 13.70 7.54
C PRO A 86 -17.04 14.32 8.86
N LEU A 87 -15.98 13.76 9.45
CA LEU A 87 -15.39 14.28 10.68
C LEU A 87 -14.64 15.59 10.45
N CYS A 88 -13.94 15.73 9.30
CA CYS A 88 -13.29 16.99 8.93
C CYS A 88 -14.31 18.10 8.67
N SER A 89 -15.40 17.80 7.94
CA SER A 89 -16.50 18.75 7.72
C SER A 89 -17.18 19.17 9.02
N ALA A 90 -17.29 18.24 9.98
CA ALA A 90 -17.79 18.53 11.32
C ALA A 90 -16.76 19.20 12.25
N HIS A 91 -15.54 19.49 11.77
CA HIS A 91 -14.44 20.06 12.55
C HIS A 91 -14.10 19.25 13.82
N ILE A 92 -14.34 17.94 13.79
CA ILE A 92 -14.02 17.05 14.90
C ILE A 92 -12.49 16.84 14.90
N PRO A 93 -11.78 17.18 15.99
CA PRO A 93 -10.33 17.06 16.04
C PRO A 93 -9.92 15.59 15.94
N LEU A 94 -8.86 15.33 15.18
CA LEU A 94 -8.25 14.01 15.12
C LEU A 94 -7.62 13.71 16.48
N ASN A 95 -8.27 12.85 17.28
CA ASN A 95 -7.61 12.28 18.44
C ASN A 95 -6.65 11.20 17.94
N ARG A 96 -5.35 11.50 17.97
CA ARG A 96 -4.34 10.46 17.79
C ARG A 96 -4.45 9.58 19.03
N GLY A 97 -5.14 8.45 18.92
CA GLY A 97 -5.18 7.43 19.97
C GLY A 97 -3.78 6.91 20.25
N GLY A 98 -2.99 7.70 20.98
CA GLY A 98 -1.86 7.26 21.74
C GLY A 98 -2.38 6.92 23.12
N HIS A 99 -1.93 5.80 23.67
CA HIS A 99 -2.10 5.51 25.09
C HIS A 99 -1.78 6.78 25.88
N ALA A 100 -2.76 7.25 26.66
CA ALA A 100 -2.47 8.09 27.81
C ALA A 100 -1.37 7.36 28.59
N ARG A 101 -0.19 7.96 28.65
CA ARG A 101 0.73 7.67 29.75
C ARG A 101 0.28 8.49 30.94
#